data_AF-A0A2X4V4K9-F1
#
_entry.id   AF-A0A2X4V4K9-F1
#
_cell.length_a   1.000
_cell.length_b   1.000
_cell.length_c   1.000
_cell.angle_alpha   90.00
_cell.angle_beta   90.00
_cell.angle_gamma   90.00
#
_symmetry.space_group_name_H-M   'P 1'
#
loop_
_entity.id
_entity.type
_entity.pdbx_description
1 polymer ?
#
loop_
_entity_poly.entity_id
_entity_poly.type
_entity_poly.pdbx_seq_one_letter_code
_entity_poly.pdbx_strand_id
1 'polypeptide(L)' 'MAIVKCKPTSPGRRHVVKVVNPELHKGKPYAPLLEKLEQKRWS' A
#
# COMPACT_ATOMS: atom_id res chain seq x y z
N MET A 1 -13.58 -1.11 0.77
CA MET A 1 -12.48 -0.22 1.22
C MET A 1 -12.83 0.43 2.54
N ALA A 2 -12.03 0.26 3.59
CA ALA A 2 -12.29 0.82 4.93
C ALA A 2 -11.15 1.74 5.38
N ILE A 3 -11.47 2.88 5.98
CA ILE A 3 -10.52 3.84 6.54
C ILE A 3 -10.42 3.57 8.05
N VAL A 4 -9.24 3.22 8.54
CA VAL A 4 -9.01 2.82 9.94
C VAL A 4 -7.95 3.71 10.58
N LYS A 5 -8.28 4.33 11.71
CA LYS A 5 -7.32 5.07 12.51
C LYS A 5 -6.42 4.11 13.29
N CYS A 6 -5.10 4.30 13.22
CA CYS A 6 -4.15 3.44 13.94
C CYS A 6 -4.18 3.70 15.45
N LYS A 7 -4.04 2.64 16.25
CA LYS A 7 -3.80 2.77 17.70
C LYS A 7 -2.47 3.49 17.96
N PRO A 8 -2.39 4.40 18.93
CA PRO A 8 -1.20 5.21 19.20
C PRO A 8 -0.14 4.45 20.02
N THR A 9 0.34 3.31 19.52
CA THR A 9 1.35 2.48 20.22
C THR A 9 2.79 3.01 20.08
N SER A 10 3.01 3.98 19.20
CA SER A 10 4.26 4.75 19.09
C SER A 10 3.98 6.17 18.57
N PRO A 11 4.86 7.17 18.77
CA PRO A 11 4.64 8.56 18.34
C PRO A 11 4.29 8.67 16.86
N GLY A 12 5.03 7.96 16.01
CA GLY A 12 4.82 7.95 14.56
C GLY A 12 3.47 7.36 14.13
N ARG A 13 2.79 6.55 14.96
CA ARG A 13 1.48 5.94 14.60
C ARG A 13 0.28 6.80 14.97
N ARG A 14 0.42 7.83 15.81
CA ARG A 14 -0.69 8.64 16.35
C ARG A 14 -1.55 9.28 15.26
N HIS A 15 -0.91 9.76 14.19
CA HIS A 15 -1.61 10.43 13.09
C HIS A 15 -1.90 9.50 11.91
N VAL A 16 -1.40 8.27 11.91
CA VAL A 16 -1.53 7.34 10.79
C VAL A 16 -2.98 6.91 10.59
N VAL A 17 -3.47 7.08 9.37
CA VAL A 17 -4.73 6.55 8.88
C VAL A 17 -4.39 5.50 7.83
N LYS A 18 -4.92 4.29 7.99
CA LYS A 18 -4.72 3.19 7.04
C LYS A 18 -5.97 3.01 6.20
N VAL A 19 -5.77 2.74 4.92
CA VAL A 19 -6.81 2.33 3.98
C VAL A 19 -6.69 0.82 3.80
N VAL A 20 -7.71 0.07 4.22
CA VAL A 20 -7.72 -1.40 4.22
C VAL A 20 -8.76 -1.89 3.23
N ASN A 21 -8.33 -2.68 2.25
CA ASN A 21 -9.23 -3.36 1.33
C ASN A 21 -9.17 -4.89 1.55
N PRO A 22 -10.20 -5.50 2.17
CA PRO A 22 -10.20 -6.95 2.41
C PRO A 22 -10.32 -7.78 1.12
N GLU A 23 -10.80 -7.19 0.03
CA GLU A 23 -11.02 -7.86 -1.26
C GLU A 23 -9.74 -7.94 -2.11
N LEU A 24 -8.66 -7.25 -1.72
CA LEU A 24 -7.39 -7.32 -2.47
C LEU A 24 -6.74 -8.70 -2.32
N HIS A 25 -6.32 -9.24 -3.46
CA HIS A 25 -5.56 -10.48 -3.52
C HIS A 25 -4.23 -10.34 -2.77
N LYS A 26 -3.94 -11.29 -1.87
CA LYS A 26 -2.75 -11.28 -1.00
C LYS A 26 -1.54 -12.03 -1.58
N GLY A 27 -1.73 -12.79 -2.65
CA GLY A 27 -0.68 -13.57 -3.30
C GLY A 27 0.16 -12.75 -4.28
N LYS A 28 1.00 -13.45 -5.06
CA LYS A 28 1.80 -12.81 -6.10
C LYS A 28 0.89 -12.18 -7.17
N PRO A 29 1.27 -11.01 -7.73
CA PRO A 29 0.59 -10.47 -8.90
C PRO A 29 0.72 -11.42 -10.09
N TYR A 30 -0.22 -11.31 -11.03
CA TYR A 30 -0.25 -12.18 -12.21
C TYR A 30 0.92 -11.86 -13.15
N ALA A 31 1.91 -12.75 -13.18
CA ALA A 31 3.20 -12.51 -13.82
C ALA A 31 3.16 -12.15 -15.31
N PRO A 32 2.28 -12.73 -16.15
CA PRO A 32 2.22 -12.39 -17.57
C PRO A 32 1.76 -10.95 -17.89
N LEU A 33 1.17 -10.24 -16.92
CA LEU A 33 0.74 -8.84 -17.07
C LEU A 33 1.68 -7.85 -16.39
N LEU A 34 2.89 -8.28 -16.03
CA LEU A 34 3.89 -7.43 -15.39
C LEU A 34 5.06 -7.14 -16.32
N GLU A 35 5.52 -5.90 -16.25
CA GLU A 35 6.74 -5.44 -16.91
C GLU A 35 7.59 -4.66 -15.90
N LYS A 36 8.88 -4.51 -16.20
CA LYS A 36 9.80 -3.73 -15.36
C LYS A 36 9.49 -2.24 -15.53
N LEU A 37 9.22 -1.55 -14.42
CA LEU A 37 9.04 -0.11 -14.41
C LEU A 37 10.42 0.58 -14.47
N GLU A 38 10.70 1.29 -15.57
CA GLU A 38 11.87 2.16 -15.67
C GLU A 38 11.51 3.56 -15.16
N GLN A 39 12.21 4.01 -14.12
CA GLN A 39 12.01 5.33 -13.56
C GLN A 39 12.67 6.36 -14.49
N LYS A 40 11.87 7.00 -15.35
CA LYS A 40 12.31 8.16 -16.14
C LYS A 40 12.76 9.26 -15.16
N ARG A 41 14.09 9.43 -15.02
CA ARG A 41 14.71 10.60 -14.41
C ARG A 41 14.53 11.75 -15.40
N TRP A 42 13.59 12.63 -15.10
CA TRP A 42 13.50 13.92 -15.77
C TRP A 42 14.72 14.73 -15.32
N SER A 43 15.57 15.12 -16.28
CA SER A 43 16.69 16.04 -16.04
C SER A 43 16.20 17.47 -16.02
#